data_AF-A0A929BWB0-F1
#
_entry.id   AF-A0A929BWB0-F1
#
_cell.length_a   1.000
_cell.length_b   1.000
_cell.length_c   1.000
_cell.angle_alpha   90.00
_cell.angle_beta   90.00
_cell.angle_gamma   90.00
#
_symmetry.space_group_name_H-M   'P 1'
#
loop_
_entity.id
_entity.type
_entity.pdbx_description
1 polymer ?
#
loop_
_entity_poly.entity_id
_entity_poly.type
_entity_poly.pdbx_seq_one_letter_code
_entity_poly.pdbx_strand_id
1 'polypeptide(L)'
;MNQIKRFIFTKIGVMVMVPKQVSGKKIKVKGVSYKAKGNQKNPQKNFKFKREVNEIDIVETAPPNDPVLDFDPPIELKIFYTAKDLEAAGSMDRIKMAFWDGNEWIPFTKKHQFHIFEYPYKNWAGFGIAIIKEWIDPPIAIGT
;
A
#
# COMPACT_ATOMS: atom_id res chain seq x y z
N MET A 1 1.34 -25.84 6.10
CA MET A 1 1.10 -24.40 6.33
C MET A 1 1.75 -23.61 5.21
N ASN A 2 0.99 -22.82 4.45
CA ASN A 2 1.58 -21.95 3.42
C ASN A 2 2.43 -20.87 4.10
N GLN A 3 3.71 -20.82 3.80
CA GLN A 3 4.63 -19.85 4.38
C GLN A 3 4.31 -18.45 3.82
N ILE A 4 3.98 -17.51 4.70
CA ILE A 4 3.76 -16.09 4.36
C ILE A 4 4.95 -15.29 4.88
N LYS A 5 5.63 -14.57 3.99
CA LYS A 5 6.67 -13.61 4.36
C LYS A 5 6.03 -12.27 4.68
N ARG A 6 6.51 -11.61 5.74
CA ARG A 6 6.03 -10.30 6.18
C ARG A 6 7.17 -9.29 6.10
N PHE A 7 6.96 -8.21 5.34
CA PHE A 7 7.87 -7.08 5.27
C PHE A 7 7.20 -5.91 5.97
N ILE A 8 7.77 -5.45 7.08
CA ILE A 8 7.18 -4.42 7.95
C ILE A 8 8.08 -3.20 7.98
N PHE A 9 7.55 -2.06 7.55
CA PHE A 9 8.22 -0.77 7.54
C PHE A 9 7.53 0.15 8.55
N THR A 10 7.84 -0.05 9.83
CA THR A 10 7.12 0.59 10.95
C THR A 10 7.26 2.10 10.99
N LYS A 11 8.36 2.68 10.51
CA LYS A 11 8.55 4.14 10.47
C LYS A 11 7.57 4.84 9.51
N ILE A 12 7.11 4.10 8.50
CA ILE A 12 6.29 4.63 7.42
C ILE A 12 4.88 4.02 7.38
N GLY A 13 4.56 3.13 8.33
CA GLY A 13 3.25 2.51 8.40
C GLY A 13 2.92 1.65 7.18
N VAL A 14 3.86 0.84 6.70
CA VAL A 14 3.62 -0.07 5.57
C VAL A 14 3.91 -1.50 5.97
N MET A 15 3.04 -2.42 5.59
CA MET A 15 3.27 -3.85 5.69
C MET A 15 2.88 -4.54 4.40
N VAL A 16 3.76 -5.36 3.87
CA VAL A 16 3.51 -6.20 2.70
C VAL A 16 3.59 -7.66 3.14
N MET A 17 2.52 -8.41 2.92
CA MET A 17 2.49 -9.84 3.16
C MET A 17 2.51 -10.58 1.84
N VAL A 18 3.54 -11.40 1.65
CA VAL A 18 3.81 -12.10 0.42
C VAL A 18 3.69 -13.60 0.67
N PRO A 19 2.64 -14.26 0.18
CA PRO A 19 2.55 -15.71 0.28
C PRO A 19 3.56 -16.37 -0.65
N LYS A 20 3.88 -17.64 -0.40
CA LYS A 20 4.68 -18.45 -1.33
C LYS A 20 4.03 -18.46 -2.71
N GLN A 21 4.76 -17.94 -3.71
CA GLN A 21 4.28 -17.82 -5.09
C GLN A 21 4.31 -19.17 -5.83
N VAL A 22 3.30 -19.45 -6.64
CA VAL A 22 3.19 -20.67 -7.46
C VAL A 22 4.27 -20.73 -8.53
N SER A 23 4.68 -19.56 -9.05
CA SER A 23 5.80 -19.41 -9.98
C SER A 23 7.15 -19.81 -9.38
N GLY A 24 7.23 -20.01 -8.05
CA GLY A 24 8.47 -20.28 -7.34
C GLY A 24 9.34 -19.04 -7.13
N LYS A 25 8.93 -17.87 -7.64
CA LYS A 25 9.67 -16.60 -7.48
C LYS A 25 9.89 -16.28 -6.01
N LYS A 26 11.14 -16.03 -5.64
CA LYS A 26 11.51 -15.57 -4.29
C LYS A 26 11.43 -14.05 -4.27
N ILE A 27 10.41 -13.50 -3.65
CA ILE A 27 10.19 -12.05 -3.58
C ILE A 27 10.88 -11.43 -2.35
N LYS A 28 11.36 -10.19 -2.52
CA LYS A 28 11.72 -9.25 -1.44
C LYS A 28 11.13 -7.87 -1.72
N VAL A 29 10.92 -7.09 -0.65
CA VAL A 29 10.55 -5.66 -0.73
C VAL A 29 11.78 -4.83 -0.36
N LYS A 30 12.32 -4.07 -1.32
CA LYS A 30 13.64 -3.41 -1.20
C LYS A 30 13.58 -2.02 -0.55
N GLY A 31 12.56 -1.25 -0.88
CA GLY A 31 12.41 0.12 -0.44
C GLY A 31 10.94 0.39 -0.13
N VAL A 32 10.73 1.42 0.66
CA VAL A 32 9.47 2.18 0.76
C VAL A 32 9.83 3.56 1.32
N SER A 33 9.31 4.64 0.75
CA SER A 33 9.58 6.01 1.20
C SER A 33 8.31 6.87 1.25
N TYR A 34 8.41 8.01 1.94
CA TYR A 34 7.36 9.04 1.96
C TYR A 34 7.65 10.20 1.00
N LYS A 35 8.72 10.13 0.21
CA LYS A 35 9.06 11.22 -0.70
C LYS A 35 8.13 11.14 -1.90
N ALA A 36 7.40 12.21 -2.19
CA ALA A 36 6.58 12.30 -3.40
C ALA A 36 7.41 11.97 -4.63
N LYS A 37 6.93 11.03 -5.47
CA LYS A 37 7.59 10.64 -6.71
C LYS A 37 7.01 11.46 -7.87
N GLY A 38 7.48 12.69 -8.10
CA GLY A 38 7.05 13.49 -9.24
C GLY A 38 5.97 14.53 -8.92
N ASN A 39 5.05 14.76 -9.86
CA ASN A 39 4.11 15.89 -9.85
C ASN A 39 2.66 15.46 -9.54
N GLN A 40 2.46 14.55 -8.57
CA GLN A 40 1.12 14.14 -8.13
C GLN A 40 0.34 15.36 -7.64
N LYS A 41 -0.77 15.68 -8.31
CA LYS A 41 -1.63 16.80 -7.91
C LYS A 41 -2.42 16.42 -6.66
N ASN A 42 -2.54 17.37 -5.72
CA ASN A 42 -3.32 17.24 -4.50
C ASN A 42 -3.81 18.63 -4.04
N PRO A 43 -5.10 18.83 -3.72
CA PRO A 43 -6.21 17.88 -3.84
C PRO A 43 -6.62 17.63 -5.29
N GLN A 44 -7.32 16.53 -5.51
CA GLN A 44 -8.08 16.26 -6.74
C GLN A 44 -9.58 16.16 -6.44
N LYS A 45 -10.40 16.18 -7.48
CA LYS A 45 -11.87 16.23 -7.38
C LYS A 45 -12.44 15.15 -6.44
N ASN A 46 -11.86 13.95 -6.44
CA ASN A 46 -12.41 12.78 -5.74
C ASN A 46 -11.54 12.27 -4.58
N PHE A 47 -10.39 12.89 -4.33
CA PHE A 47 -9.43 12.44 -3.33
C PHE A 47 -8.48 13.55 -2.91
N LYS A 48 -8.29 13.68 -1.60
CA LYS A 48 -7.28 14.54 -1.00
C LYS A 48 -6.39 13.69 -0.12
N PHE A 49 -5.19 13.37 -0.60
CA PHE A 49 -4.25 12.63 0.22
C PHE A 49 -3.68 13.47 1.35
N LYS A 50 -3.40 12.80 2.46
CA LYS A 50 -2.73 13.34 3.64
C LYS A 50 -1.33 12.77 3.80
N ARG A 51 -1.18 11.49 3.42
CA ARG A 51 0.09 10.78 3.44
C ARG A 51 0.24 10.02 2.14
N GLU A 52 1.38 10.22 1.51
CA GLU A 52 1.79 9.51 0.31
C GLU A 52 2.87 8.49 0.69
N VAL A 53 2.74 7.27 0.19
CA VAL A 53 3.66 6.15 0.32
C VAL A 53 4.15 5.82 -1.09
N ASN A 54 5.43 5.96 -1.29
CA ASN A 54 6.10 5.73 -2.56
C ASN A 54 7.12 4.60 -2.47
N GLU A 55 7.60 4.16 -3.62
CA GLU A 55 8.75 3.26 -3.75
C GLU A 55 8.55 1.91 -3.07
N ILE A 56 7.41 1.24 -3.26
CA ILE A 56 7.27 -0.14 -2.75
C ILE A 56 7.88 -1.07 -3.82
N ASP A 57 9.20 -1.11 -3.82
CA ASP A 57 9.98 -1.89 -4.79
C ASP A 57 9.88 -3.39 -4.47
N ILE A 58 9.02 -4.09 -5.20
CA ILE A 58 8.87 -5.54 -5.10
C ILE A 58 9.67 -6.21 -6.21
N VAL A 59 10.69 -6.97 -5.82
CA VAL A 59 11.67 -7.54 -6.75
C VAL A 59 11.98 -8.99 -6.43
N GLU A 60 12.56 -9.68 -7.41
CA GLU A 60 13.14 -11.00 -7.18
C GLU A 60 14.36 -10.92 -6.24
N THR A 61 14.54 -11.96 -5.44
CA THR A 61 15.66 -12.05 -4.48
C THR A 61 16.97 -12.30 -5.20
N ALA A 62 16.93 -13.06 -6.30
CA ALA A 62 18.08 -13.38 -7.13
C ALA A 62 18.48 -12.17 -7.99
N PRO A 63 19.79 -11.90 -8.17
CA PRO A 63 20.26 -10.93 -9.15
C PRO A 63 19.72 -11.26 -10.56
N PRO A 64 19.35 -10.25 -11.36
CA PRO A 64 19.61 -8.81 -11.18
C PRO A 64 18.62 -8.07 -10.26
N ASN A 65 17.70 -8.78 -9.60
CA ASN A 65 16.56 -8.26 -8.84
C ASN A 65 15.50 -7.61 -9.73
N ASP A 66 15.05 -8.36 -10.72
CA ASP A 66 14.00 -7.90 -11.63
C ASP A 66 12.72 -7.52 -10.86
N PRO A 67 12.00 -6.47 -11.32
CA PRO A 67 10.68 -6.14 -10.79
C PRO A 67 9.71 -7.32 -10.91
N VAL A 68 8.93 -7.56 -9.86
CA VAL A 68 7.86 -8.56 -9.88
C VAL A 68 6.55 -7.82 -10.04
N LEU A 69 5.97 -7.94 -11.23
CA LEU A 69 4.75 -7.22 -11.61
C LEU A 69 3.48 -8.04 -11.33
N ASP A 70 3.56 -9.37 -11.30
CA ASP A 70 2.41 -10.26 -11.13
C ASP A 70 2.59 -11.19 -9.94
N PHE A 71 1.50 -11.43 -9.21
CA PHE A 71 1.47 -12.27 -8.01
C PHE A 71 0.40 -13.35 -8.08
N ASP A 72 0.82 -14.59 -7.86
CA ASP A 72 -0.04 -15.74 -7.68
C ASP A 72 0.56 -16.66 -6.60
N PRO A 73 -0.01 -16.73 -5.38
CA PRO A 73 -1.21 -16.02 -4.96
C PRO A 73 -0.96 -14.51 -4.80
N PRO A 74 -2.04 -13.69 -4.81
CA PRO A 74 -1.95 -12.24 -4.63
C PRO A 74 -1.25 -11.87 -3.33
N ILE A 75 -0.60 -10.69 -3.30
CA ILE A 75 -0.03 -10.14 -2.07
C ILE A 75 -1.06 -9.30 -1.32
N GLU A 76 -0.82 -9.11 -0.03
CA GLU A 76 -1.62 -8.21 0.80
C GLU A 76 -0.78 -6.99 1.18
N LEU A 77 -1.29 -5.81 0.83
CA LEU A 77 -0.71 -4.53 1.18
C LEU A 77 -1.52 -3.88 2.30
N LYS A 78 -0.84 -3.50 3.38
CA LYS A 78 -1.40 -2.68 4.45
C LYS A 78 -0.71 -1.34 4.54
N ILE A 79 -1.49 -0.27 4.53
CA ILE A 79 -1.02 1.09 4.80
C ILE A 79 -1.72 1.60 6.06
N PHE A 80 -0.92 1.92 7.07
CA PHE A 80 -1.40 2.37 8.37
C PHE A 80 -1.75 3.86 8.34
N TYR A 81 -2.82 4.21 9.04
CA TYR A 81 -3.24 5.57 9.30
C TYR A 81 -3.14 5.88 10.80
N THR A 82 -2.88 7.15 11.10
CA THR A 82 -2.69 7.68 12.45
C THR A 82 -3.99 8.27 12.98
N ALA A 83 -4.02 8.57 14.28
CA ALA A 83 -5.14 9.31 14.88
C ALA A 83 -5.39 10.66 14.19
N LYS A 84 -4.32 11.36 13.76
CA LYS A 84 -4.43 12.64 13.02
C LYS A 84 -5.09 12.48 11.66
N ASP A 85 -4.83 11.35 10.98
CA ASP A 85 -5.45 11.06 9.68
C ASP A 85 -6.95 10.79 9.86
N LEU A 86 -7.31 10.03 10.90
CA LEU A 86 -8.70 9.74 11.27
C LEU A 86 -9.45 11.01 11.69
N GLU A 87 -8.85 11.85 12.54
CA GLU A 87 -9.41 13.14 12.96
C GLU A 87 -9.63 14.06 11.75
N ALA A 88 -8.67 14.13 10.83
CA ALA A 88 -8.80 14.92 9.60
C ALA A 88 -9.88 14.37 8.65
N ALA A 89 -10.12 13.06 8.68
CA ALA A 89 -11.23 12.44 7.95
C ALA A 89 -12.58 12.67 8.62
N GLY A 90 -12.61 12.90 9.93
CA GLY A 90 -13.81 13.05 10.76
C GLY A 90 -14.46 11.71 11.14
N SER A 91 -14.27 10.67 10.33
CA SER A 91 -14.77 9.32 10.58
C SER A 91 -14.03 8.28 9.73
N MET A 92 -14.08 7.00 10.15
CA MET A 92 -13.34 5.91 9.50
C MET A 92 -13.82 5.62 8.07
N ASP A 93 -15.13 5.73 7.81
CA ASP A 93 -15.73 5.52 6.49
C ASP A 93 -15.28 6.54 5.44
N ARG A 94 -14.71 7.66 5.89
CA ARG A 94 -14.13 8.70 5.04
C ARG A 94 -12.64 8.47 4.75
N ILE A 95 -11.98 7.55 5.45
CA ILE A 95 -10.59 7.19 5.13
C ILE A 95 -10.59 6.36 3.85
N LYS A 96 -9.79 6.78 2.88
CA LYS A 96 -9.57 6.09 1.63
C LYS A 96 -8.10 5.79 1.45
N MET A 97 -7.82 4.66 0.81
CA MET A 97 -6.53 4.39 0.19
C MET A 97 -6.69 4.56 -1.32
N ALA A 98 -5.71 5.17 -1.98
CA ALA A 98 -5.72 5.33 -3.43
C ALA A 98 -4.33 5.05 -4.01
N PHE A 99 -4.28 4.71 -5.29
CA PHE A 99 -3.05 4.64 -6.06
C PHE A 99 -3.07 5.68 -7.18
N TRP A 100 -1.89 6.13 -7.60
CA TRP A 100 -1.74 7.05 -8.72
C TRP A 100 -1.64 6.29 -10.03
N ASP A 101 -2.48 6.60 -11.01
CA ASP A 101 -2.47 5.95 -12.33
C ASP A 101 -1.60 6.66 -13.39
N GLY A 102 -0.98 7.79 -13.01
CA GLY A 102 -0.24 8.68 -13.92
C GLY A 102 -0.93 10.03 -14.12
N ASN A 103 -2.25 10.11 -13.91
CA ASN A 103 -3.06 11.30 -14.14
C ASN A 103 -3.93 11.68 -12.91
N GLU A 104 -4.53 10.71 -12.25
CA GLU A 104 -5.37 10.91 -11.07
C GLU A 104 -5.19 9.83 -9.99
N TRP A 105 -5.67 10.16 -8.79
CA TRP A 105 -5.73 9.24 -7.67
C TRP A 105 -6.97 8.36 -7.79
N ILE A 106 -6.75 7.07 -7.98
CA ILE A 106 -7.78 6.06 -8.08
C ILE A 106 -7.97 5.38 -6.72
N PRO A 107 -9.12 5.53 -6.04
CA PRO A 107 -9.38 4.85 -4.79
C PRO A 107 -9.37 3.33 -4.96
N PHE A 108 -8.78 2.63 -4.00
CA PHE A 108 -9.00 1.19 -3.86
C PHE A 108 -10.48 0.93 -3.55
N THR A 109 -11.00 -0.17 -4.08
CA THR A 109 -12.42 -0.53 -4.03
C THR A 109 -12.60 -2.01 -3.74
N LYS A 110 -13.84 -2.51 -3.69
CA LYS A 110 -14.15 -3.94 -3.53
C LYS A 110 -13.46 -4.84 -4.56
N LYS A 111 -13.15 -4.33 -5.77
CA LYS A 111 -12.37 -5.07 -6.79
C LYS A 111 -10.98 -5.45 -6.29
N HIS A 112 -10.40 -4.63 -5.41
CA HIS A 112 -9.11 -4.82 -4.78
C HIS A 112 -9.22 -5.45 -3.39
N GLN A 113 -10.40 -5.98 -3.03
CA GLN A 113 -10.73 -6.46 -1.67
C GLN A 113 -10.34 -5.44 -0.59
N PHE A 114 -10.61 -4.17 -0.89
CA PHE A 114 -10.24 -3.07 -0.01
C PHE A 114 -11.10 -3.03 1.24
N HIS A 115 -10.46 -2.94 2.40
CA HIS A 115 -11.10 -2.70 3.68
C HIS A 115 -10.28 -1.71 4.52
N ILE A 116 -10.96 -0.98 5.41
CA ILE A 116 -10.34 -0.17 6.46
C ILE A 116 -10.64 -0.84 7.79
N PHE A 117 -9.65 -0.94 8.65
CA PHE A 117 -9.79 -1.49 10.00
C PHE A 117 -9.24 -0.52 11.03
N GLU A 118 -9.97 -0.36 12.13
CA GLU A 118 -9.41 0.19 13.36
C GLU A 118 -8.44 -0.82 13.97
N TYR A 119 -7.27 -0.32 14.34
CA TYR A 119 -6.24 -1.11 15.00
C TYR A 119 -5.40 -0.15 15.85
N PRO A 120 -5.93 0.29 17.01
CA PRO A 120 -5.23 1.21 17.88
C PRO A 120 -3.99 0.52 18.45
N TYR A 121 -2.82 0.84 17.90
CA TYR A 121 -1.54 0.29 18.34
C TYR A 121 -0.41 1.30 18.17
N LYS A 122 0.22 1.67 19.29
CA LYS A 122 1.25 2.72 19.36
C LYS A 122 0.73 4.02 18.74
N ASN A 123 1.31 4.45 17.61
CA ASN A 123 0.98 5.71 16.94
C ASN A 123 -0.04 5.53 15.79
N TRP A 124 -0.55 4.31 15.60
CA TRP A 124 -1.49 3.98 14.53
C TRP A 124 -2.91 3.86 15.08
N ALA A 125 -3.86 4.47 14.38
CA ALA A 125 -5.29 4.31 14.67
C ALA A 125 -5.88 3.12 13.91
N GLY A 126 -5.27 2.73 12.80
CA GLY A 126 -5.70 1.57 12.02
C GLY A 126 -4.90 1.40 10.73
N PHE A 127 -5.43 0.61 9.80
CA PHE A 127 -4.84 0.42 8.48
C PHE A 127 -5.90 0.17 7.40
N GLY A 128 -5.58 0.58 6.18
CA GLY A 128 -6.24 0.06 4.97
C GLY A 128 -5.52 -1.18 4.46
N ILE A 129 -6.28 -2.16 3.98
CA ILE A 129 -5.80 -3.37 3.31
C ILE A 129 -6.19 -3.32 1.84
N ALA A 130 -5.31 -3.77 0.94
CA ALA A 130 -5.68 -4.12 -0.43
C ALA A 130 -4.99 -5.42 -0.83
N ILE A 131 -5.69 -6.22 -1.64
CA ILE A 131 -5.18 -7.43 -2.26
C ILE A 131 -4.72 -7.09 -3.67
N ILE A 132 -3.44 -7.35 -3.94
CA ILE A 132 -2.74 -6.92 -5.14
C ILE A 132 -2.34 -8.15 -5.94
N LYS A 133 -2.88 -8.24 -7.16
CA LYS A 133 -2.52 -9.26 -8.16
C LYS A 133 -1.44 -8.77 -9.12
N GLU A 134 -1.49 -7.50 -9.45
CA GLU A 134 -0.60 -6.85 -10.41
C GLU A 134 -0.07 -5.55 -9.78
N TRP A 135 1.21 -5.24 -10.01
CA TRP A 135 1.91 -4.14 -9.35
C TRP A 135 2.90 -3.46 -10.27
N ILE A 136 2.58 -2.22 -10.64
CA ILE A 136 3.43 -1.36 -11.47
C ILE A 136 4.21 -0.31 -10.64
N ASP A 137 4.38 -0.57 -9.33
CA ASP A 137 4.91 0.41 -8.35
C ASP A 137 4.23 1.80 -8.41
N PRO A 138 2.89 1.87 -8.38
CA PRO A 138 2.24 3.17 -8.33
C PRO A 138 2.49 3.82 -6.95
N PRO A 139 2.67 5.14 -6.89
CA PRO A 139 2.45 5.91 -5.67
C PRO A 139 1.13 5.53 -5.03
N ILE A 140 1.13 5.31 -3.71
CA ILE A 140 -0.06 5.03 -2.92
C ILE A 140 -0.26 6.15 -1.91
N ALA A 141 -1.50 6.39 -1.52
CA ALA A 141 -1.79 7.38 -0.50
C ALA A 141 -2.95 6.99 0.40
N ILE A 142 -2.93 7.53 1.62
CA ILE A 142 -4.07 7.59 2.53
C ILE A 142 -4.63 9.02 2.52
N GLY A 143 -5.94 9.13 2.42
CA GLY A 143 -6.63 10.41 2.31
C GLY A 143 -8.13 10.31 2.57
N THR A 144 -8.84 11.32 2.07
CA THR A 144 -10.29 11.49 2.19
C THR A 144 -10.92 11.81 0.84
#